data_AF-A0A6A3M4I9-F1
#
_entry.id   AF-A0A6A3M4I9-F1
#
_cell.length_a   1.000
_cell.length_b   1.000
_cell.length_c   1.000
_cell.angle_alpha   90.00
_cell.angle_beta   90.00
_cell.angle_gamma   90.00
#
_symmetry.space_group_name_H-M   'P 1'
#
loop_
_entity.id
_entity.type
_entity.pdbx_description
1 polymer ?
#
loop_
_entity_poly.entity_id
_entity_poly.type
_entity_poly.pdbx_seq_one_letter_code
_entity_poly.pdbx_strand_id
1 'polypeptide(L)'
;MAYSGFNGALMDVSQREPEATRGSVIADVNIVHYVFTIFSSFMTGIGLNSEDYGGTFSWTMGFSAIMWVCAIASLLTIPFSWYCIQEVKGERAQMSGFKFLYNIFQERVIYRYAAYRFFYNVCSQITVTASSVIQSDWAKVEPLNSGIASMLTAILTMGGVFVIKKQVPAAAGDYVTQLFMIEIENQKGFEATLLGLGVTTQSVGTPFATVITKSIDGYFDIGRTFIEQDNHYVRSQVTYTYIIAWENLGMLTHIDTVPTVAEDWDHIASTASQ
;
A
#
# COMPACT_ATOMS: atom_id res chain seq x y z
N MET A 1 0.19 -3.37 -7.98
CA MET A 1 -0.97 -4.27 -8.20
C MET A 1 -2.11 -3.45 -8.78
N ALA A 2 -2.83 -3.96 -9.78
CA ALA A 2 -3.98 -3.28 -10.37
C ALA A 2 -5.20 -3.43 -9.43
N TYR A 3 -5.26 -2.59 -8.39
CA TYR A 3 -6.25 -2.68 -7.32
C TYR A 3 -7.68 -2.25 -7.70
N SER A 4 -7.88 -1.52 -8.81
CA SER A 4 -9.16 -0.83 -9.02
C SER A 4 -10.34 -1.76 -9.25
N GLY A 5 -10.21 -2.79 -10.10
CA GLY A 5 -11.30 -3.73 -10.40
C GLY A 5 -11.64 -4.65 -9.22
N PHE A 6 -10.61 -5.18 -8.56
CA PHE A 6 -10.76 -6.02 -7.37
C PHE A 6 -11.41 -5.24 -6.22
N ASN A 7 -10.93 -4.04 -5.92
CA ASN A 7 -11.49 -3.23 -4.84
C ASN A 7 -12.95 -2.85 -5.14
N GLY A 8 -13.29 -2.54 -6.39
CA GLY A 8 -14.68 -2.25 -6.76
C GLY A 8 -15.61 -3.44 -6.49
N ALA A 9 -15.24 -4.63 -6.98
CA ALA A 9 -16.03 -5.84 -6.76
C ALA A 9 -16.13 -6.22 -5.26
N LEU A 10 -15.04 -6.04 -4.51
CA LEU A 10 -15.02 -6.32 -3.07
C LEU A 10 -15.98 -5.40 -2.29
N MET A 11 -16.12 -4.16 -2.74
CA MET A 11 -16.97 -3.16 -2.10
C MET A 11 -18.44 -3.41 -2.40
N ASP A 12 -18.76 -3.78 -3.64
CA ASP A 12 -20.12 -4.23 -4.00
C ASP A 12 -20.56 -5.42 -3.14
N VAL A 13 -19.64 -6.32 -2.80
CA VAL A 13 -19.91 -7.44 -1.89
C VAL A 13 -20.07 -6.96 -0.46
N SER A 14 -19.20 -6.08 0.02
CA SER A 14 -19.27 -5.57 1.40
C SER A 14 -20.51 -4.71 1.65
N GLN A 15 -20.99 -3.96 0.66
CA GLN A 15 -22.24 -3.19 0.77
C GLN A 15 -23.48 -4.09 0.95
N ARG A 16 -23.44 -5.33 0.46
CA ARG A 16 -24.53 -6.31 0.65
C ARG A 16 -24.56 -6.90 2.06
N GLU A 17 -23.53 -6.67 2.87
CA GLU A 17 -23.51 -7.10 4.27
C GLU A 17 -24.48 -6.26 5.13
N PRO A 18 -25.10 -6.87 6.16
CA PRO A 18 -25.84 -6.13 7.17
C PRO A 18 -25.00 -5.01 7.80
N GLU A 19 -25.61 -3.87 8.11
CA GLU A 19 -24.92 -2.70 8.67
C GLU A 19 -24.11 -3.02 9.93
N ALA A 20 -24.60 -3.96 10.75
CA ALA A 20 -23.94 -4.41 11.99
C ALA A 20 -22.67 -5.25 11.77
N THR A 21 -22.40 -5.71 10.55
CA THR A 21 -21.24 -6.56 10.19
C THR A 21 -20.48 -6.05 8.97
N ARG A 22 -20.79 -4.83 8.51
CA ARG A 22 -20.24 -4.25 7.29
C ARG A 22 -18.73 -4.08 7.40
N GLY A 23 -18.00 -4.63 6.44
CA GLY A 23 -16.54 -4.63 6.37
C GLY A 23 -15.90 -5.96 6.78
N SER A 24 -16.68 -6.96 7.20
CA SER A 24 -16.16 -8.28 7.57
C SER A 24 -15.52 -9.01 6.38
N VAL A 25 -16.16 -8.99 5.21
CA VAL A 25 -15.60 -9.59 3.99
C VAL A 25 -14.24 -8.98 3.61
N ILE A 26 -14.10 -7.67 3.74
CA ILE A 26 -12.83 -6.98 3.45
C ILE A 26 -11.75 -7.44 4.43
N ALA A 27 -12.08 -7.53 5.72
CA ALA A 27 -11.17 -8.02 6.75
C ALA A 27 -10.75 -9.48 6.49
N ASP A 28 -11.69 -10.35 6.08
CA ASP A 28 -11.40 -11.74 5.75
C ASP A 28 -10.45 -11.87 4.57
N VAL A 29 -10.66 -11.09 3.52
CA VAL A 29 -9.75 -11.09 2.36
C VAL A 29 -8.36 -10.59 2.75
N ASN A 30 -8.26 -9.58 3.62
CA ASN A 30 -6.97 -9.11 4.14
C ASN A 30 -6.26 -10.17 5.00
N ILE A 31 -6.99 -10.89 5.84
CA ILE A 31 -6.42 -11.99 6.64
C ILE A 31 -5.83 -13.04 5.70
N VAL A 32 -6.59 -13.46 4.67
CA VAL A 32 -6.11 -14.42 3.66
C VAL A 32 -4.88 -13.87 2.93
N HIS A 33 -4.88 -12.59 2.55
CA HIS A 33 -3.73 -11.95 1.94
C HIS A 33 -2.48 -12.04 2.81
N TYR A 34 -2.57 -11.73 4.10
CA TYR A 34 -1.42 -11.82 5.01
C TYR A 34 -0.94 -13.25 5.23
N VAL A 35 -1.84 -14.24 5.25
CA VAL A 35 -1.46 -15.66 5.25
C VAL A 35 -0.57 -15.98 4.04
N PHE A 36 -0.96 -15.56 2.84
CA PHE A 36 -0.13 -15.76 1.64
C PHE A 36 1.17 -14.94 1.67
N THR A 37 1.16 -13.74 2.24
CA THR A 37 2.37 -12.93 2.45
C THR A 37 3.36 -13.61 3.40
N ILE A 38 2.89 -14.29 4.45
CA ILE A 38 3.71 -15.10 5.36
C ILE A 38 4.39 -16.23 4.57
N PHE A 39 3.63 -16.99 3.79
CA PHE A 39 4.18 -18.08 2.97
C PHE A 39 5.19 -17.56 1.93
N SER A 40 4.88 -16.44 1.27
CA SER A 40 5.77 -15.82 0.28
C SER A 40 7.07 -15.29 0.90
N SER A 41 6.98 -14.67 2.08
CA SER A 41 8.15 -14.19 2.83
C SER A 41 9.06 -15.34 3.25
N PHE A 42 8.48 -16.45 3.70
CA PHE A 42 9.21 -17.66 4.07
C PHE A 42 9.90 -18.30 2.85
N MET A 43 9.17 -18.45 1.74
CA MET A 43 9.70 -18.99 0.49
C MET A 43 10.86 -18.15 -0.04
N THR A 44 10.75 -16.83 -0.01
CA THR A 44 11.81 -15.93 -0.49
C THR A 44 13.01 -15.91 0.45
N GLY A 45 12.76 -15.89 1.77
CA GLY A 45 13.82 -15.88 2.78
C GLY A 45 14.68 -17.14 2.79
N ILE A 46 14.11 -18.32 2.53
CA ILE A 46 14.86 -19.58 2.40
C ILE A 46 15.39 -19.78 0.98
N GLY A 47 14.57 -19.48 -0.02
CA GLY A 47 14.87 -19.75 -1.43
C GLY A 47 16.01 -18.89 -1.99
N LEU A 48 16.17 -17.66 -1.50
CA LEU A 48 17.21 -16.70 -1.92
C LEU A 48 18.25 -16.47 -0.81
N ASN A 49 18.77 -17.54 -0.20
CA ASN A 49 19.76 -17.45 0.88
C ASN A 49 21.13 -18.10 0.55
N SER A 50 21.48 -18.20 -0.75
CA SER A 50 22.84 -18.62 -1.12
C SER A 50 23.85 -17.47 -0.98
N GLU A 51 25.13 -17.80 -1.07
CA GLU A 51 26.24 -16.84 -1.00
C GLU A 51 26.07 -15.68 -2.00
N ASP A 52 25.56 -15.95 -3.21
CA ASP A 52 25.26 -14.92 -4.24
C ASP A 52 24.23 -13.86 -3.78
N TYR A 53 23.40 -14.18 -2.80
CA TYR A 53 22.38 -13.29 -2.23
C TYR A 53 22.77 -12.75 -0.84
N GLY A 54 24.00 -13.00 -0.38
CA GLY A 54 24.47 -12.59 0.96
C GLY A 54 24.08 -13.54 2.08
N GLY A 55 23.75 -14.80 1.74
CA GLY A 55 23.37 -15.85 2.67
C GLY A 55 24.44 -16.92 2.89
N THR A 56 24.13 -17.90 3.73
CA THR A 56 25.07 -18.97 4.13
C THR A 56 24.74 -20.34 3.52
N PHE A 57 23.66 -20.48 2.76
CA PHE A 57 23.24 -21.78 2.26
C PHE A 57 24.01 -22.18 1.00
N SER A 58 24.38 -23.46 0.89
CA SER A 58 25.01 -24.02 -0.31
C SER A 58 24.03 -24.28 -1.45
N TRP A 59 22.73 -24.19 -1.18
CA TRP A 59 21.66 -24.39 -2.14
C TRP A 59 20.75 -23.16 -2.19
N THR A 60 20.28 -22.83 -3.40
CA THR A 60 19.27 -21.81 -3.64
C THR A 60 18.22 -22.36 -4.59
N MET A 61 16.97 -21.96 -4.38
CA MET A 61 15.90 -22.20 -5.34
C MET A 61 16.17 -21.43 -6.65
N GLY A 62 16.86 -20.29 -6.54
CA GLY A 62 17.17 -19.38 -7.63
C GLY A 62 16.02 -18.45 -7.97
N PHE A 63 16.35 -17.23 -8.40
CA PHE A 63 15.36 -16.21 -8.79
C PHE A 63 14.36 -16.75 -9.83
N SER A 64 14.84 -17.46 -10.84
CA SER A 64 13.99 -18.01 -11.91
C SER A 64 12.94 -18.98 -11.39
N ALA A 65 13.25 -19.82 -10.40
CA ALA A 65 12.29 -20.77 -9.85
C ALA A 65 11.19 -20.07 -9.05
N ILE A 66 11.53 -19.04 -8.26
CA ILE A 66 10.53 -18.22 -7.56
C ILE A 66 9.59 -17.55 -8.55
N MET A 67 10.14 -17.02 -9.64
CA MET A 67 9.33 -16.43 -10.72
C MET A 67 8.39 -17.44 -11.36
N TRP A 68 8.83 -18.69 -11.59
CA TRP A 68 7.95 -19.75 -12.08
C TRP A 68 6.84 -20.10 -11.09
N VAL A 69 7.12 -20.16 -9.78
CA VAL A 69 6.09 -20.39 -8.75
C VAL A 69 5.05 -19.27 -8.77
N CYS A 70 5.47 -18.01 -8.80
CA CYS A 70 4.57 -16.86 -8.90
C CYS A 70 3.76 -16.88 -10.21
N ALA A 71 4.38 -17.26 -11.33
CA ALA A 71 3.71 -17.36 -12.62
C ALA A 71 2.64 -18.46 -12.62
N ILE A 72 2.95 -19.64 -12.09
CA ILE A 72 1.99 -20.76 -11.98
C ILE A 72 0.83 -20.36 -11.04
N ALA A 73 1.13 -19.78 -9.87
CA ALA A 73 0.10 -19.32 -8.94
C ALA A 73 -0.83 -18.30 -9.62
N SER A 74 -0.27 -17.35 -10.39
CA SER A 74 -1.04 -16.36 -11.14
C SER A 74 -1.89 -17.01 -12.24
N LEU A 75 -1.33 -17.96 -13.00
CA LEU A 75 -2.07 -18.69 -14.03
C LEU A 75 -3.22 -19.52 -13.46
N LEU A 76 -3.07 -20.09 -12.26
CA LEU A 76 -4.14 -20.82 -11.56
C LEU A 76 -5.29 -19.89 -11.13
N THR A 77 -5.03 -18.60 -10.90
CA THR A 77 -6.10 -17.65 -10.57
C THR A 77 -7.04 -17.35 -11.73
N ILE A 78 -6.58 -17.51 -12.98
CA ILE A 78 -7.37 -17.22 -14.19
C ILE A 78 -8.59 -18.16 -14.33
N PRO A 79 -8.44 -19.49 -14.36
CA PRO A 79 -9.59 -20.40 -14.45
C PRO A 79 -10.49 -20.31 -13.23
N PHE A 80 -9.91 -20.05 -12.04
CA PHE A 80 -10.69 -19.85 -10.82
C PHE A 80 -11.56 -18.60 -10.91
N SER A 81 -10.99 -17.48 -11.36
CA SER A 81 -11.74 -16.22 -11.56
C SER A 81 -12.83 -16.40 -12.60
N TRP A 82 -12.54 -17.10 -13.71
CA TRP A 82 -13.52 -17.36 -14.76
C TRP A 82 -14.69 -18.23 -14.31
N TYR A 83 -14.45 -19.21 -13.42
CA TYR A 83 -15.49 -20.10 -12.92
C TYR A 83 -16.27 -19.53 -11.73
N CYS A 84 -15.57 -18.87 -10.78
CA CYS A 84 -16.14 -18.43 -9.51
C CYS A 84 -16.70 -17.01 -9.54
N ILE A 85 -16.20 -16.12 -10.41
CA ILE A 85 -16.68 -14.73 -10.51
C ILE A 85 -17.75 -14.65 -11.58
N GLN A 86 -19.01 -14.63 -11.16
CA GLN A 86 -20.14 -14.36 -12.03
C GLN A 86 -20.53 -12.89 -11.88
N GLU A 87 -20.09 -12.07 -12.82
CA GLU A 87 -20.50 -10.66 -12.87
C GLU A 87 -21.99 -10.54 -13.22
N VAL A 88 -22.75 -9.91 -12.33
CA VAL A 88 -24.12 -9.49 -12.64
C VAL A 88 -24.03 -8.31 -13.60
N LYS A 89 -24.62 -8.44 -14.80
CA LYS A 89 -24.65 -7.34 -15.78
C LYS A 89 -25.40 -6.15 -15.18
N GLY A 90 -24.65 -5.10 -14.83
CA GLY A 90 -25.21 -3.83 -14.35
C GLY A 90 -25.87 -3.04 -15.47
N GLU A 91 -26.66 -2.04 -15.08
CA GLU A 91 -27.25 -1.09 -16.01
C GLU A 91 -26.14 -0.26 -16.67
N ARG A 92 -26.22 -0.08 -18.00
CA ARG A 92 -25.16 0.60 -18.75
C ARG A 92 -25.06 2.05 -18.28
N ALA A 93 -23.87 2.47 -17.87
CA ALA A 93 -23.59 3.86 -17.54
C ALA A 93 -24.00 4.77 -18.71
N GLN A 94 -24.95 5.68 -18.46
CA GLN A 94 -25.51 6.58 -19.46
C GLN A 94 -24.53 7.70 -19.87
N MET A 95 -23.47 7.93 -19.08
CA MET A 95 -22.49 8.98 -19.28
C MET A 95 -21.12 8.42 -19.70
N SER A 96 -20.40 9.16 -20.55
CA SER A 96 -19.00 8.86 -20.87
C SER A 96 -18.12 8.92 -19.61
N GLY A 97 -17.28 7.90 -19.41
CA GLY A 97 -16.41 7.80 -18.23
C GLY A 97 -15.50 9.00 -18.02
N PHE A 98 -15.04 9.66 -19.09
CA PHE A 98 -14.23 10.89 -18.97
C PHE A 98 -15.04 12.07 -18.44
N LYS A 99 -16.29 12.22 -18.89
CA LYS A 99 -17.18 13.28 -18.41
C LYS A 99 -17.58 13.05 -16.95
N PHE A 100 -17.78 11.79 -16.59
CA PHE A 100 -18.00 11.38 -15.20
C PHE A 100 -16.81 11.75 -14.32
N LEU A 101 -15.60 11.30 -14.66
CA LEU A 101 -14.37 11.62 -13.92
C LEU A 101 -14.13 13.13 -13.82
N TYR A 102 -14.38 13.86 -14.90
CA TYR A 102 -14.26 15.32 -14.90
C TYR A 102 -15.20 15.98 -13.88
N ASN A 103 -16.48 15.61 -13.87
CA ASN A 103 -17.47 16.16 -12.94
C ASN A 103 -17.11 15.82 -11.48
N ILE A 104 -16.61 14.61 -11.23
CA ILE A 104 -16.18 14.14 -9.91
C ILE A 104 -15.00 14.97 -9.39
N PHE A 105 -14.00 15.17 -10.23
CA PHE A 105 -12.83 15.96 -9.85
C PHE A 105 -13.13 17.44 -9.62
N GLN A 106 -14.26 17.96 -10.11
CA GLN A 106 -14.69 19.33 -9.83
C GLN A 106 -15.17 19.52 -8.38
N GLU A 107 -15.54 18.45 -7.68
CA GLU A 107 -15.99 18.54 -6.29
C GLU A 107 -14.85 18.94 -5.35
N ARG A 108 -15.12 19.94 -4.50
CA ARG A 108 -14.12 20.56 -3.61
C ARG A 108 -13.45 19.55 -2.69
N VAL A 109 -14.23 18.63 -2.14
CA VAL A 109 -13.75 17.61 -1.22
C VAL A 109 -12.84 16.62 -1.95
N ILE A 110 -13.17 16.26 -3.19
CA ILE A 110 -12.54 15.15 -3.91
C ILE A 110 -11.14 15.52 -4.38
N TYR A 111 -10.94 16.67 -5.03
CA TYR A 111 -9.59 17.05 -5.47
C TYR A 111 -8.66 17.38 -4.30
N ARG A 112 -9.17 17.96 -3.21
CA ARG A 112 -8.39 18.23 -2.00
C ARG A 112 -7.93 16.95 -1.35
N TYR A 113 -8.84 15.99 -1.20
CA TYR A 113 -8.54 14.66 -0.70
C TYR A 113 -7.54 13.92 -1.60
N ALA A 114 -7.73 13.95 -2.91
CA ALA A 114 -6.81 13.34 -3.87
C ALA A 114 -5.41 13.98 -3.75
N ALA A 115 -5.32 15.31 -3.75
CA ALA A 115 -4.05 16.01 -3.59
C ALA A 115 -3.37 15.64 -2.26
N TYR A 116 -4.10 15.64 -1.15
CA TYR A 116 -3.61 15.22 0.16
C TYR A 116 -3.03 13.80 0.11
N ARG A 117 -3.82 12.83 -0.38
CA ARG A 117 -3.40 11.41 -0.52
C ARG A 117 -2.15 11.26 -1.39
N PHE A 118 -2.08 12.03 -2.47
CA PHE A 118 -0.92 12.02 -3.36
C PHE A 118 0.33 12.49 -2.63
N PHE A 119 0.31 13.70 -2.08
CA PHE A 119 1.48 14.29 -1.41
C PHE A 119 1.88 13.52 -0.16
N TYR A 120 0.89 13.07 0.63
CA TYR A 120 1.12 12.18 1.75
C TYR A 120 1.88 10.93 1.31
N ASN A 121 1.42 10.26 0.25
CA ASN A 121 2.09 9.05 -0.22
C ASN A 121 3.47 9.32 -0.84
N VAL A 122 3.64 10.44 -1.54
CA VAL A 122 4.95 10.84 -2.07
C VAL A 122 5.93 11.01 -0.91
N CYS A 123 5.58 11.82 0.08
CA CYS A 123 6.42 12.09 1.25
C CYS A 123 6.66 10.83 2.11
N SER A 124 5.65 9.97 2.28
CA SER A 124 5.77 8.75 3.10
C SER A 124 6.63 7.67 2.45
N GLN A 125 6.84 7.73 1.13
CA GLN A 125 7.67 6.77 0.39
C GLN A 125 9.06 7.31 0.02
N ILE A 126 9.41 8.52 0.45
CA ILE A 126 10.80 8.98 0.37
C ILE A 126 11.64 8.09 1.30
N THR A 127 12.69 7.49 0.76
CA THR A 127 13.56 6.56 1.48
C THR A 127 15.02 6.77 1.04
N VAL A 128 15.93 5.88 1.44
CA VAL A 128 17.35 5.91 1.05
C VAL A 128 17.64 4.72 0.13
N THR A 129 18.16 4.97 -1.06
CA THR A 129 18.44 3.95 -2.09
C THR A 129 19.46 2.91 -1.60
N ALA A 130 20.41 3.33 -0.77
CA ALA A 130 21.45 2.48 -0.20
C ALA A 130 20.96 1.55 0.92
N SER A 131 19.71 1.69 1.39
CA SER A 131 19.25 0.99 2.59
C SER A 131 19.40 -0.53 2.52
N SER A 132 19.12 -1.15 1.37
CA SER A 132 19.25 -2.60 1.19
C SER A 132 20.71 -3.04 1.12
N VAL A 133 21.58 -2.24 0.50
CA VAL A 133 23.02 -2.53 0.38
C VAL A 133 23.70 -2.40 1.74
N ILE A 134 23.35 -1.39 2.54
CA ILE A 134 23.88 -1.21 3.90
C ILE A 134 23.48 -2.37 4.81
N GLN A 135 22.22 -2.83 4.74
CA GLN A 135 21.74 -3.97 5.52
C GLN A 135 22.51 -5.25 5.18
N SER A 136 22.78 -5.49 3.90
CA SER A 136 23.57 -6.63 3.42
C SER A 136 25.05 -6.50 3.79
N ASP A 137 25.71 -5.41 3.39
CA ASP A 137 27.17 -5.33 3.36
C ASP A 137 27.76 -4.90 4.71
N TRP A 138 27.11 -3.96 5.41
CA TRP A 138 27.61 -3.47 6.70
C TRP A 138 27.03 -4.25 7.88
N ALA A 139 25.72 -4.53 7.86
CA ALA A 139 25.06 -5.24 8.95
C ALA A 139 25.06 -6.77 8.76
N LYS A 140 25.53 -7.28 7.61
CA LYS A 140 25.57 -8.73 7.30
C LYS A 140 24.25 -9.42 7.55
N VAL A 141 23.15 -8.71 7.29
CA VAL A 141 21.80 -9.23 7.48
C VAL A 141 21.52 -10.22 6.37
N GLU A 142 21.42 -11.49 6.74
CA GLU A 142 21.06 -12.55 5.81
C GLU A 142 19.64 -12.32 5.25
N PRO A 143 19.37 -12.69 3.98
CA PRO A 143 18.04 -12.68 3.40
C PRO A 143 16.99 -13.41 4.25
N LEU A 144 17.37 -14.51 4.91
CA LEU A 144 16.51 -15.25 5.83
C LEU A 144 16.05 -14.40 7.01
N ASN A 145 16.93 -13.58 7.59
CA ASN A 145 16.57 -12.69 8.69
C ASN A 145 15.55 -11.63 8.23
N SER A 146 15.74 -11.07 7.02
CA SER A 146 14.76 -10.14 6.43
C SER A 146 13.40 -10.81 6.16
N GLY A 147 13.42 -12.07 5.70
CA GLY A 147 12.24 -12.89 5.46
C GLY A 147 11.48 -13.19 6.75
N ILE A 148 12.18 -13.53 7.83
CA ILE A 148 11.59 -13.73 9.16
C ILE A 148 11.01 -12.42 9.71
N ALA A 149 11.71 -11.29 9.58
CA ALA A 149 11.21 -9.99 10.02
C ALA A 149 9.92 -9.58 9.27
N SER A 150 9.89 -9.80 7.96
CA SER A 150 8.70 -9.57 7.12
C SER A 150 7.55 -10.50 7.52
N MET A 151 7.85 -11.76 7.81
CA MET A 151 6.88 -12.75 8.29
C MET A 151 6.30 -12.36 9.65
N LEU A 152 7.13 -11.95 10.61
CA LEU A 152 6.68 -11.49 11.92
C LEU A 152 5.81 -10.24 11.79
N THR A 153 6.19 -9.30 10.92
CA THR A 153 5.39 -8.11 10.61
C THR A 153 4.03 -8.50 10.03
N ALA A 154 3.99 -9.45 9.10
CA ALA A 154 2.74 -9.95 8.53
C ALA A 154 1.87 -10.67 9.56
N ILE A 155 2.47 -11.46 10.47
CA ILE A 155 1.75 -12.13 11.57
C ILE A 155 1.15 -11.09 12.53
N LEU A 156 1.93 -10.09 12.94
CA LEU A 156 1.47 -9.01 13.82
C LEU A 156 0.34 -8.22 13.16
N THR A 157 0.48 -7.89 11.87
CA THR A 157 -0.55 -7.16 11.13
C THR A 157 -1.81 -8.00 10.94
N MET A 158 -1.67 -9.28 10.60
CA MET A 158 -2.80 -10.22 10.52
C MET A 158 -3.50 -10.36 11.87
N GLY A 159 -2.74 -10.46 12.97
CA GLY A 159 -3.27 -10.49 14.34
C GLY A 159 -4.02 -9.21 14.67
N GLY A 160 -3.48 -8.05 14.31
CA GLY A 160 -4.14 -6.74 14.42
C GLY A 160 -5.48 -6.73 13.70
N VAL A 161 -5.50 -7.09 12.41
CA VAL A 161 -6.73 -7.16 11.60
C VAL A 161 -7.74 -8.14 12.21
N PHE A 162 -7.30 -9.29 12.71
CA PHE A 162 -8.18 -10.27 13.35
C PHE A 162 -8.78 -9.76 14.67
N VAL A 163 -7.97 -9.10 15.50
CA VAL A 163 -8.41 -8.50 16.77
C VAL A 163 -9.41 -7.40 16.50
N ILE A 164 -9.11 -6.52 15.54
CA ILE A 164 -9.98 -5.43 15.10
C ILE A 164 -11.32 -5.99 14.60
N LYS A 165 -11.29 -6.99 13.70
CA LYS A 165 -12.50 -7.66 13.20
C LYS A 165 -13.38 -8.19 14.34
N LYS A 166 -12.77 -8.71 15.41
CA LYS A 166 -13.47 -9.29 16.56
C LYS A 166 -13.99 -8.25 17.55
N GLN A 167 -13.22 -7.20 17.81
CA GLN A 167 -13.54 -6.17 18.79
C GLN A 167 -14.46 -5.09 18.23
N VAL A 168 -14.40 -4.85 16.93
CA VAL A 168 -15.23 -3.87 16.24
C VAL A 168 -16.00 -4.54 15.09
N PRO A 169 -17.01 -5.38 15.39
CA PRO A 169 -17.89 -5.94 14.36
C PRO A 169 -18.69 -4.86 13.60
N ALA A 170 -18.82 -3.67 14.18
CA ALA A 170 -19.47 -2.51 13.58
C ALA A 170 -18.48 -1.34 13.45
N ALA A 171 -18.02 -1.11 12.22
CA ALA A 171 -17.51 0.18 11.72
C ALA A 171 -16.05 0.64 11.97
N ALA A 172 -15.09 -0.11 12.53
CA ALA A 172 -13.72 0.43 12.58
C ALA A 172 -12.58 -0.58 12.59
N GLY A 173 -11.71 -0.42 11.59
CA GLY A 173 -10.30 -0.79 11.61
C GLY A 173 -9.98 -1.68 10.39
N ASP A 174 -9.34 -1.21 9.34
CA ASP A 174 -8.30 -0.20 9.25
C ASP A 174 -8.53 0.62 7.98
N TYR A 175 -9.66 1.33 8.01
CA TYR A 175 -10.30 1.87 6.83
C TYR A 175 -10.86 3.26 7.10
N VAL A 176 -10.39 4.00 8.11
CA VAL A 176 -10.86 5.37 8.37
C VAL A 176 -10.81 6.20 7.09
N THR A 177 -9.83 6.01 6.21
CA THR A 177 -9.73 6.72 4.93
C THR A 177 -10.48 6.06 3.74
N GLN A 178 -11.02 4.84 3.88
CA GLN A 178 -11.97 4.24 2.93
C GLN A 178 -13.43 4.42 3.39
N LEU A 179 -13.68 4.41 4.70
CA LEU A 179 -14.95 4.66 5.39
C LEU A 179 -15.29 6.15 5.44
N PHE A 180 -14.32 7.05 5.62
CA PHE A 180 -14.56 8.50 5.45
C PHE A 180 -15.18 8.79 4.10
N MET A 181 -14.84 7.99 3.08
CA MET A 181 -15.32 8.11 1.72
C MET A 181 -16.69 7.46 1.50
N ILE A 182 -16.99 6.38 2.23
CA ILE A 182 -18.30 5.74 2.30
C ILE A 182 -19.30 6.66 3.02
N GLU A 183 -18.85 7.46 3.99
CA GLU A 183 -19.66 8.48 4.68
C GLU A 183 -19.90 9.76 3.84
N ILE A 184 -19.13 10.00 2.77
CA ILE A 184 -19.37 11.13 1.82
C ILE A 184 -20.59 10.87 0.92
N GLU A 185 -21.06 9.63 0.81
CA GLU A 185 -22.03 9.28 -0.22
C GLU A 185 -23.49 9.49 0.18
N ASN A 186 -23.98 10.68 -0.14
CA ASN A 186 -25.40 10.95 -0.33
C ASN A 186 -25.96 10.33 -1.65
N GLN A 187 -25.15 9.57 -2.40
CA GLN A 187 -25.52 8.94 -3.69
C GLN A 187 -25.02 7.49 -3.77
N LYS A 188 -25.94 6.53 -3.71
CA LYS A 188 -25.65 5.09 -3.86
C LYS A 188 -24.98 4.79 -5.22
N GLY A 189 -23.86 4.08 -5.19
CA GLY A 189 -23.22 3.49 -6.37
C GLY A 189 -21.93 4.19 -6.83
N PHE A 190 -21.35 5.06 -6.01
CA PHE A 190 -20.17 5.85 -6.37
C PHE A 190 -18.88 5.41 -5.64
N GLU A 191 -19.01 4.60 -4.59
CA GLU A 191 -17.93 4.25 -3.65
C GLU A 191 -16.74 3.56 -4.32
N ALA A 192 -17.03 2.60 -5.21
CA ALA A 192 -16.01 1.87 -5.95
C ALA A 192 -15.15 2.79 -6.82
N THR A 193 -15.74 3.85 -7.39
CA THR A 193 -15.02 4.81 -8.23
C THR A 193 -14.07 5.64 -7.37
N LEU A 194 -14.56 6.14 -6.24
CA LEU A 194 -13.76 6.90 -5.31
C LEU A 194 -12.64 6.06 -4.68
N LEU A 195 -12.87 4.76 -4.44
CA LEU A 195 -11.84 3.85 -3.92
C LEU A 195 -10.78 3.57 -4.97
N GLY A 196 -11.20 3.36 -6.22
CA GLY A 196 -10.30 3.34 -7.35
C GLY A 196 -9.50 4.65 -7.46
N LEU A 197 -10.13 5.80 -7.25
CA LEU A 197 -9.47 7.10 -7.31
C LEU A 197 -8.43 7.28 -6.20
N GLY A 198 -8.76 6.92 -4.96
CA GLY A 198 -7.83 7.00 -3.83
C GLY A 198 -6.59 6.12 -4.06
N VAL A 199 -6.80 4.88 -4.49
CA VAL A 199 -5.69 3.94 -4.73
C VAL A 199 -4.86 4.31 -5.95
N THR A 200 -5.48 4.84 -7.02
CA THR A 200 -4.73 5.33 -8.18
C THR A 200 -3.89 6.55 -7.83
N THR A 201 -4.48 7.51 -7.10
CA THR A 201 -3.77 8.70 -6.64
C THR A 201 -2.59 8.36 -5.75
N GLN A 202 -2.76 7.36 -4.87
CA GLN A 202 -1.66 6.79 -4.11
C GLN A 202 -0.62 6.14 -5.04
N SER A 203 -1.03 5.20 -5.89
CA SER A 203 -0.11 4.43 -6.75
C SER A 203 0.74 5.33 -7.68
N VAL A 204 0.19 6.45 -8.14
CA VAL A 204 0.91 7.44 -8.96
C VAL A 204 1.95 8.20 -8.15
N GLY A 205 1.81 8.35 -6.83
CA GLY A 205 2.81 9.00 -5.97
C GLY A 205 4.13 8.23 -5.84
N THR A 206 4.10 6.89 -5.88
CA THR A 206 5.29 6.03 -5.73
C THR A 206 6.45 6.36 -6.69
N PRO A 207 6.24 6.50 -8.02
CA PRO A 207 7.32 6.88 -8.93
C PRO A 207 7.87 8.29 -8.64
N PHE A 208 7.05 9.24 -8.21
CA PHE A 208 7.54 10.58 -7.81
C PHE A 208 8.43 10.48 -6.57
N ALA A 209 8.03 9.73 -5.54
CA ALA A 209 8.85 9.47 -4.36
C ALA A 209 10.20 8.84 -4.74
N THR A 210 10.19 7.91 -5.69
CA THR A 210 11.41 7.25 -6.19
C THR A 210 12.33 8.24 -6.91
N VAL A 211 11.78 9.13 -7.75
CA VAL A 211 12.57 10.15 -8.45
C VAL A 211 13.16 11.14 -7.46
N ILE A 212 12.38 11.61 -6.48
CA ILE A 212 12.85 12.52 -5.43
C ILE A 212 13.99 11.86 -4.64
N THR A 213 13.77 10.63 -4.16
CA THR A 213 14.77 9.82 -3.45
C THR A 213 16.07 9.72 -4.26
N LYS A 214 16.00 9.29 -5.52
CA LYS A 214 17.19 9.15 -6.38
C LYS A 214 17.84 10.49 -6.72
N SER A 215 17.06 11.56 -6.82
CA SER A 215 17.59 12.90 -7.09
C SER A 215 18.37 13.44 -5.90
N ILE A 216 17.86 13.22 -4.68
CA ILE A 216 18.56 13.59 -3.44
C ILE A 216 19.81 12.71 -3.27
N ASP A 217 19.63 11.39 -3.34
CA ASP A 217 20.72 10.42 -3.17
C ASP A 217 21.83 10.58 -4.23
N GLY A 218 21.50 11.06 -5.42
CA GLY A 218 22.47 11.33 -6.49
C GLY A 218 23.49 12.43 -6.15
N TYR A 219 23.26 13.25 -5.12
CA TYR A 219 24.25 14.21 -4.62
C TYR A 219 25.23 13.61 -3.61
N PHE A 220 25.00 12.39 -3.13
CA PHE A 220 25.81 11.73 -2.12
C PHE A 220 26.53 10.51 -2.71
N ASP A 221 27.74 10.23 -2.23
CA ASP A 221 28.53 9.07 -2.65
C ASP A 221 28.07 7.77 -1.96
N ILE A 222 26.80 7.39 -2.17
CA ILE A 222 26.14 6.24 -1.52
C ILE A 222 25.92 5.05 -2.46
N GLY A 223 26.55 5.04 -3.63
CA GLY A 223 26.51 3.89 -4.54
C GLY A 223 27.20 2.65 -3.93
N ARG A 224 26.84 1.45 -4.41
CA ARG A 224 27.41 0.18 -3.92
C ARG A 224 28.95 0.19 -3.92
N THR A 225 29.58 0.72 -4.96
CA THR A 225 31.05 0.83 -5.09
C THR A 225 31.71 1.69 -4.02
N PHE A 226 30.98 2.61 -3.41
CA PHE A 226 31.47 3.45 -2.31
C PHE A 226 31.19 2.80 -0.95
N ILE A 227 30.03 2.15 -0.81
CA ILE A 227 29.64 1.43 0.40
C ILE A 227 30.62 0.28 0.71
N GLU A 228 31.10 -0.42 -0.31
CA GLU A 228 32.11 -1.49 -0.19
C GLU A 228 33.45 -1.00 0.40
N GLN A 229 33.78 0.29 0.25
CA GLN A 229 35.04 0.85 0.76
C GLN A 229 35.01 1.08 2.28
N ASP A 230 33.82 1.09 2.89
CA ASP A 230 33.58 1.24 4.33
C ASP A 230 34.41 2.35 5.03
N ASN A 231 34.58 3.50 4.36
CA ASN A 231 35.32 4.63 4.89
C ASN A 231 34.44 5.56 5.75
N HIS A 232 35.05 6.28 6.70
CA HIS A 232 34.34 7.25 7.56
C HIS A 232 33.56 8.31 6.75
N TYR A 233 34.11 8.76 5.62
CA TYR A 233 33.43 9.68 4.71
C TYR A 233 32.09 9.11 4.21
N VAL A 234 32.08 7.88 3.70
CA VAL A 234 30.89 7.22 3.16
C VAL A 234 29.84 7.00 4.26
N ARG A 235 30.26 6.60 5.46
CA ARG A 235 29.35 6.49 6.62
C ARG A 235 28.69 7.82 6.98
N SER A 236 29.44 8.94 6.89
CA SER A 236 28.88 10.27 7.11
C SER A 236 27.88 10.66 6.02
N GLN A 237 28.20 10.41 4.75
CA GLN A 237 27.29 10.67 3.61
C GLN A 237 25.98 9.90 3.77
N VAL A 238 26.06 8.61 4.10
CA VAL A 238 24.89 7.78 4.39
C VAL A 238 24.08 8.33 5.56
N THR A 239 24.74 8.75 6.64
CA THR A 239 24.05 9.32 7.81
C THR A 239 23.25 10.58 7.44
N TYR A 240 23.81 11.46 6.59
CA TYR A 240 23.08 12.64 6.11
C TYR A 240 21.85 12.26 5.29
N THR A 241 21.93 11.26 4.43
CA THR A 241 20.77 10.81 3.64
C THR A 241 19.63 10.27 4.52
N TYR A 242 19.96 9.53 5.59
CA TYR A 242 18.97 9.06 6.56
C TYR A 242 18.34 10.20 7.38
N ILE A 243 19.13 11.20 7.78
CA ILE A 243 18.60 12.38 8.47
C ILE A 243 17.59 13.10 7.58
N ILE A 244 17.93 13.34 6.30
CA ILE A 244 17.03 13.96 5.33
C ILE A 244 15.75 13.13 5.15
N ALA A 245 15.87 11.80 5.02
CA ALA A 245 14.70 10.93 4.90
C ALA A 245 13.79 10.97 6.14
N TRP A 246 14.36 11.00 7.35
CA TRP A 246 13.59 11.11 8.59
C TRP A 246 12.97 12.49 8.81
N GLU A 247 13.64 13.57 8.43
CA GLU A 247 13.06 14.92 8.48
C GLU A 247 11.83 15.04 7.57
N ASN A 248 11.90 14.44 6.37
CA ASN A 248 10.74 14.34 5.48
C ASN A 248 9.58 13.57 6.12
N LEU A 249 9.86 12.48 6.85
CA LEU A 249 8.85 11.73 7.57
C LEU A 249 8.25 12.56 8.73
N GLY A 250 9.08 13.35 9.42
CA GLY A 250 8.63 14.27 10.47
C GLY A 250 7.66 15.34 9.96
N MET A 251 7.86 15.85 8.75
CA MET A 251 6.97 16.82 8.10
C MET A 251 5.54 16.29 7.90
N LEU A 252 5.36 14.97 7.73
CA LEU A 252 4.04 14.36 7.58
C LEU A 252 3.18 14.50 8.85
N THR A 253 3.79 14.45 10.03
CA THR A 253 3.07 14.65 11.30
C THR A 253 2.46 16.05 11.43
N HIS A 254 2.96 17.01 10.67
CA HIS A 254 2.46 18.39 10.60
C HIS A 254 1.52 18.61 9.40
N ILE A 255 1.39 17.64 8.49
CA ILE A 255 0.38 17.64 7.43
C ILE A 255 -0.97 17.18 7.98
N ASP A 256 -0.96 16.28 8.98
CA ASP A 256 -2.17 15.87 9.72
C ASP A 256 -2.81 17.02 10.53
N THR A 257 -2.09 18.12 10.77
CA THR A 257 -2.62 19.31 11.46
C THR A 257 -3.23 20.35 10.52
N VAL A 258 -3.29 20.09 9.21
CA VAL A 258 -4.00 20.96 8.26
C VAL A 258 -5.52 20.74 8.42
N PRO A 259 -6.27 21.67 9.03
CA PRO A 259 -7.67 21.46 9.42
C PRO A 259 -8.66 21.60 8.26
N THR A 260 -8.20 21.57 7.01
CA THR A 260 -9.03 21.97 5.84
C THR A 260 -10.10 20.96 5.43
N VAL A 261 -10.12 19.78 6.04
CA VAL A 261 -11.13 18.76 5.74
C VAL A 261 -12.17 18.73 6.87
N ALA A 262 -11.75 18.72 8.14
CA ALA A 262 -12.66 18.71 9.29
C ALA A 262 -13.57 19.96 9.36
N GLU A 263 -13.05 21.16 9.11
CA GLU A 263 -13.84 22.40 9.18
C GLU A 263 -14.90 22.52 8.06
N ASP A 264 -14.60 22.00 6.87
CA ASP A 264 -15.57 21.94 5.76
C ASP A 264 -16.65 20.86 6.00
N TRP A 265 -16.36 19.82 6.79
CA TRP A 265 -17.32 18.76 7.13
C TRP A 265 -18.41 19.21 8.08
N ASP A 266 -18.09 20.00 9.12
CA ASP A 266 -19.10 20.55 10.03
C ASP A 266 -20.09 21.46 9.29
N HIS A 267 -19.59 22.17 8.27
CA HIS A 267 -20.43 22.98 7.39
C HIS A 267 -21.31 22.14 6.44
N ILE A 268 -20.79 21.03 5.89
CA ILE A 268 -21.58 20.16 5.00
C ILE A 268 -22.62 19.33 5.78
N ALA A 269 -22.27 18.79 6.95
CA ALA A 269 -23.17 18.03 7.81
C ALA A 269 -24.34 18.89 8.35
N SER A 270 -24.08 20.17 8.66
CA SER A 270 -25.13 21.11 9.05
C SER A 270 -26.04 21.56 7.89
N THR A 271 -25.56 21.50 6.65
CA THR A 271 -26.36 21.84 5.46
C THR A 271 -27.18 20.66 4.93
N ALA A 272 -26.75 19.41 5.17
CA ALA A 272 -27.45 18.21 4.77
C ALA A 272 -28.57 17.75 5.74
N SER A 273 -28.64 18.37 6.92
CA SER A 273 -29.67 18.12 7.94
C SER A 273 -30.85 19.11 7.89
N GLN A 274 -30.88 20.01 6.90
CA GLN A 274 -32.01 20.87 6.53
C GLN A 274 -32.62 20.40 5.22
#